data_AF-A0A931L601-F1
#
_entry.id   AF-A0A931L601-F1
#
_cell.length_a   1.000
_cell.length_b   1.000
_cell.length_c   1.000
_cell.angle_alpha   90.00
_cell.angle_beta   90.00
_cell.angle_gamma   90.00
#
_symmetry.space_group_name_H-M   'P 1'
#
loop_
_entity.id
_entity.type
_entity.pdbx_description
1 polymer ?
#
loop_
_entity_poly.entity_id
_entity_poly.type
_entity_poly.pdbx_seq_one_letter_code
_entity_poly.pdbx_strand_id
1 'polypeptide(L)'
;MSQQAVARFGAAKVHWLIGEVVDERSWSESHVTGSGGGGGGVTVAGWGASRTRDVKISTRVENKREIFVRSSNGLETSFVCPQEGVAVRAGHRVACVYLERRGQSRALVRLHNASTGETSRAMGDGDAIMYAHPGHVLRLAAWIVSCLACAPWFTIGGSIFLAIFALPGHFQFSVRRRLAFGRLARKVTSDAIDGLSSDTVETMIEGDEDTKMIA
;
A
#
# COMPACT_ATOMS: atom_id res chain seq x y z
N MET A 1 -9.40 24.79 10.68
CA MET A 1 -10.13 23.98 9.67
C MET A 1 -9.32 22.73 9.37
N SER A 2 -9.84 21.51 9.59
CA SER A 2 -9.12 20.31 9.14
C SER A 2 -9.23 20.22 7.62
N GLN A 3 -8.11 20.42 6.91
CA GLN A 3 -8.08 20.23 5.48
C GLN A 3 -8.10 18.73 5.18
N GLN A 4 -9.31 18.16 5.04
CA GLN A 4 -9.47 16.84 4.42
C GLN A 4 -9.77 17.07 2.94
N ALA A 5 -8.73 17.09 2.10
CA ALA A 5 -8.96 17.05 0.65
C ALA A 5 -9.22 15.60 0.23
N VAL A 6 -10.37 15.36 -0.39
CA VAL A 6 -10.76 14.03 -0.88
C VAL A 6 -10.57 13.98 -2.39
N ALA A 7 -9.59 13.21 -2.84
CA ALA A 7 -9.45 12.88 -4.26
C ALA A 7 -10.03 11.49 -4.54
N ARG A 8 -10.82 11.34 -5.61
CA ARG A 8 -11.41 10.05 -6.00
C ARG A 8 -10.53 9.35 -7.04
N PHE A 9 -10.12 8.12 -6.76
CA PHE A 9 -9.39 7.25 -7.69
C PHE A 9 -10.18 5.95 -7.90
N GLY A 10 -11.05 5.95 -8.90
CA GLY A 10 -11.98 4.85 -9.14
C GLY A 10 -12.92 4.69 -7.95
N ALA A 11 -12.88 3.52 -7.30
CA ALA A 11 -13.70 3.20 -6.12
C ALA A 11 -13.05 3.58 -4.78
N ALA A 12 -11.79 4.02 -4.79
CA ALA A 12 -11.06 4.43 -3.60
C ALA A 12 -11.09 5.95 -3.44
N LYS A 13 -11.22 6.41 -2.20
CA LYS A 13 -11.05 7.81 -1.81
C LYS A 13 -9.66 7.97 -1.19
N VAL A 14 -8.88 8.91 -1.69
CA VAL A 14 -7.61 9.32 -1.06
C VAL A 14 -7.95 10.38 -0.03
N HIS A 15 -7.49 10.16 1.18
CA HIS A 15 -7.56 11.07 2.29
C HIS A 15 -6.15 11.38 2.78
N TRP A 16 -5.98 12.53 3.40
CA TRP A 16 -4.77 12.86 4.11
C TRP A 16 -5.12 13.43 5.49
N LEU A 17 -4.23 13.20 6.45
CA LEU A 17 -4.37 13.59 7.83
C LEU A 17 -3.02 14.10 8.32
N ILE A 18 -3.02 15.27 8.96
CA ILE A 18 -1.88 15.77 9.72
C ILE A 18 -2.28 15.77 11.18
N GLY A 19 -1.40 15.24 12.03
CA GLY A 19 -1.66 15.16 13.46
C GLY A 19 -0.43 14.77 14.27
N GLU A 20 -0.64 14.65 15.56
CA GLU A 20 0.36 14.17 16.52
C GLU A 20 0.09 12.70 16.83
N VAL A 21 1.15 11.91 16.94
CA VAL A 21 1.06 10.51 17.35
C VAL A 21 0.82 10.47 18.85
N VAL A 22 -0.28 9.87 19.27
CA VAL A 22 -0.65 9.77 20.69
C VAL A 22 -0.15 8.46 21.28
N ASP A 23 -0.26 7.38 20.53
CA ASP A 23 0.08 6.03 20.99
C ASP A 23 0.58 5.17 19.82
N GLU A 24 1.31 4.11 20.13
CA GLU A 24 1.83 3.13 19.18
C GLU A 24 1.69 1.73 19.77
N ARG A 25 1.17 0.80 18.97
CA ARG A 25 1.10 -0.62 19.29
C ARG A 25 1.85 -1.42 18.24
N SER A 26 2.57 -2.45 18.68
CA SER A 26 3.25 -3.36 17.78
C SER A 26 2.90 -4.80 18.13
N TRP A 27 2.77 -5.63 17.11
CA TRP A 27 2.56 -7.08 17.27
C TRP A 27 3.16 -7.81 16.07
N SER A 28 3.37 -9.11 16.23
CA SER A 28 3.85 -9.98 15.16
C SER A 28 2.77 -11.02 14.85
N GLU A 29 2.48 -11.20 13.56
CA GLU A 29 1.61 -12.27 13.07
C GLU A 29 2.46 -13.36 12.42
N SER A 30 2.28 -14.60 12.88
CA SER A 30 2.98 -15.76 12.35
C SER A 30 2.05 -16.58 11.47
N HIS A 31 2.34 -16.63 10.18
CA HIS A 31 1.66 -17.48 9.21
C HIS A 31 2.44 -18.77 9.05
N VAL A 32 1.89 -19.88 9.56
CA VAL A 32 2.46 -21.21 9.41
C VAL A 32 1.68 -21.94 8.32
N THR A 33 2.36 -22.31 7.25
CA THR A 33 1.81 -23.14 6.17
C THR A 33 2.54 -24.48 6.17
N GLY A 34 1.78 -25.57 6.30
CA GLY A 34 2.29 -26.93 6.25
C GLY A 34 1.71 -27.66 5.05
N SER A 35 2.55 -28.35 4.28
CA SER A 35 2.08 -29.32 3.29
C SER A 35 2.23 -30.75 3.85
N GLY A 36 1.11 -31.48 3.85
CA GLY A 36 1.06 -32.85 4.35
C GLY A 36 1.79 -33.82 3.43
N GLY A 37 2.74 -34.57 4.00
CA GLY A 37 3.45 -35.66 3.36
C GLY A 37 2.57 -36.91 3.24
N GLY A 38 1.74 -36.99 2.20
CA GLY A 38 1.05 -38.23 1.86
C GLY A 38 2.03 -39.24 1.26
N GLY A 39 2.37 -40.28 2.03
CA GLY A 39 3.15 -41.42 1.55
C GLY A 39 2.26 -42.48 0.91
N GLY A 40 2.61 -42.93 -0.28
CA GLY A 40 1.93 -44.03 -0.98
C GLY A 40 2.80 -45.28 -0.93
N GLY A 41 2.19 -46.41 -0.64
CA GLY A 41 2.84 -47.73 -0.70
C GLY A 41 2.04 -48.67 -1.59
N VAL A 42 2.75 -49.52 -2.33
CA VAL A 42 2.16 -50.65 -3.05
C VAL A 42 2.81 -51.92 -2.52
N THR A 43 1.96 -52.88 -2.11
CA THR A 43 2.35 -54.23 -1.73
C THR A 43 1.80 -55.22 -2.75
N VAL A 44 2.68 -56.04 -3.33
CA VAL A 44 2.31 -57.11 -4.27
C VAL A 44 3.07 -58.38 -3.88
N ALA A 45 2.34 -59.48 -3.64
CA ALA A 45 2.88 -60.82 -3.40
C ALA A 45 3.98 -60.90 -2.31
N GLY A 46 3.80 -60.19 -1.19
CA GLY A 46 4.74 -60.22 -0.05
C GLY A 46 5.94 -59.27 -0.16
N TRP A 47 6.10 -58.56 -1.30
CA TRP A 47 7.07 -57.49 -1.47
C TRP A 47 6.37 -56.13 -1.46
N GLY A 48 6.93 -55.15 -0.76
CA GLY A 48 6.35 -53.82 -0.61
C GLY A 48 7.37 -52.71 -0.84
N ALA A 49 6.99 -51.70 -1.62
CA ALA A 49 7.72 -50.45 -1.73
C ALA A 49 6.85 -49.31 -1.18
N SER A 50 7.39 -48.57 -0.21
CA SER A 50 6.75 -47.36 0.32
C SER A 50 7.57 -46.14 -0.10
N ARG A 51 6.89 -45.06 -0.46
CA ARG A 51 7.52 -43.76 -0.67
C ARG A 51 6.85 -42.75 0.24
N THR A 52 7.59 -42.27 1.23
CA THR A 52 7.17 -41.13 2.05
C THR A 52 7.44 -39.85 1.26
N ARG A 53 6.50 -38.90 1.35
CA ARG A 53 6.75 -37.50 0.93
C ARG A 53 7.13 -36.71 2.17
N ASP A 54 8.14 -35.86 2.04
CA ASP A 54 8.56 -35.00 3.13
C ASP A 54 7.48 -33.97 3.46
N VAL A 55 7.26 -33.77 4.76
CA VAL A 55 6.43 -32.67 5.26
C VAL A 55 7.24 -31.38 5.11
N LYS A 56 6.69 -30.40 4.38
CA LYS A 56 7.29 -29.06 4.32
C LYS A 56 6.50 -28.11 5.20
N ILE A 57 7.20 -27.49 6.15
CA ILE A 57 6.66 -26.43 7.01
C ILE A 57 7.34 -25.13 6.58
N SER A 58 6.55 -24.13 6.23
CA SER A 58 7.01 -22.78 5.93
C SER A 58 6.35 -21.81 6.89
N THR A 59 7.16 -21.02 7.58
CA THR A 59 6.70 -20.00 8.53
C THR A 59 7.08 -18.63 8.01
N ARG A 60 6.10 -17.73 7.93
CA ARG A 60 6.29 -16.32 7.61
C ARG A 60 5.85 -15.49 8.80
N VAL A 61 6.76 -14.68 9.33
CA VAL A 61 6.45 -13.72 10.41
C VAL A 61 6.29 -12.34 9.79
N GLU A 62 5.18 -11.68 10.07
CA GLU A 62 4.89 -10.32 9.64
C GLU A 62 4.76 -9.42 10.86
N ASN A 63 5.65 -8.44 10.98
CA ASN A 63 5.57 -7.46 12.05
C ASN A 63 4.65 -6.32 11.63
N LYS A 64 3.63 -6.07 12.44
CA LYS A 64 2.66 -5.00 12.24
C LYS A 64 2.79 -3.97 13.35
N ARG A 65 2.52 -2.73 12.98
CA ARG A 65 2.51 -1.59 13.90
C ARG A 65 1.26 -0.77 13.65
N GLU A 66 0.50 -0.48 14.69
CA GLU A 66 -0.61 0.46 14.65
C GLU A 66 -0.19 1.77 15.32
N ILE A 67 -0.41 2.88 14.65
CA ILE A 67 -0.19 4.23 15.19
C ILE A 67 -1.52 4.93 15.37
N PHE A 68 -1.69 5.64 16.48
CA PHE A 68 -2.86 6.44 16.78
C PHE A 68 -2.50 7.90 16.57
N VAL A 69 -3.13 8.56 15.60
CA VAL A 69 -2.83 9.94 15.21
C VAL A 69 -4.02 10.83 15.57
N ARG A 70 -3.78 11.84 16.39
CA ARG A 70 -4.76 12.86 16.76
C ARG A 70 -4.57 14.09 15.88
N SER A 71 -5.59 14.44 15.11
CA SER A 71 -5.58 15.68 14.34
C SER A 71 -5.86 16.90 15.21
N SER A 72 -5.62 18.10 14.68
CA SER A 72 -5.84 19.37 15.38
C SER A 72 -7.29 19.63 15.82
N ASN A 73 -8.26 18.90 15.26
CA ASN A 73 -9.66 18.93 15.69
C ASN A 73 -9.96 17.97 16.87
N GLY A 74 -8.94 17.33 17.44
CA GLY A 74 -9.08 16.36 18.53
C GLY A 74 -9.55 14.97 18.10
N LEU A 75 -9.84 14.73 16.82
CA LEU A 75 -10.20 13.40 16.33
C LEU A 75 -8.98 12.49 16.27
N GLU A 76 -9.09 11.32 16.88
CA GLU A 76 -8.07 10.28 16.84
C GLU A 76 -8.39 9.27 15.73
N THR A 77 -7.37 8.89 14.95
CA THR A 77 -7.48 7.89 13.89
C THR A 77 -6.32 6.91 13.99
N SER A 78 -6.63 5.62 13.95
CA SER A 78 -5.60 4.59 13.92
C SER A 78 -5.23 4.17 12.50
N PHE A 79 -3.95 3.86 12.29
CA PHE A 79 -3.42 3.35 11.03
C PHE A 79 -2.51 2.16 11.29
N VAL A 80 -2.73 1.06 10.56
CA VAL A 80 -1.80 -0.07 10.55
C VAL A 80 -0.75 0.18 9.49
N CYS A 81 0.50 0.33 9.95
CA CYS A 81 1.70 0.51 9.17
C CYS A 81 2.48 -0.83 9.14
N PRO A 82 2.98 -1.26 7.97
CA PRO A 82 4.09 -2.19 7.93
C PRO A 82 5.27 -1.56 8.68
N GLN A 83 6.08 -2.36 9.38
CA GLN A 83 7.20 -1.87 10.20
C GLN A 83 8.36 -1.22 9.39
N GLU A 84 8.17 -0.93 8.10
CA GLU A 84 9.25 -0.49 7.23
C GLU A 84 9.48 1.04 7.29
N GLY A 85 10.61 1.40 7.91
CA GLY A 85 11.45 2.51 7.48
C GLY A 85 11.13 3.91 8.00
N VAL A 86 10.18 4.09 8.93
CA VAL A 86 9.99 5.37 9.65
C VAL A 86 9.93 5.11 11.15
N ALA A 87 10.82 5.77 11.88
CA ALA A 87 10.73 5.85 13.33
C ALA A 87 9.57 6.78 13.69
N VAL A 88 8.56 6.23 14.38
CA VAL A 88 7.42 6.97 14.91
C VAL A 88 7.47 6.81 16.42
N ARG A 89 7.09 7.83 17.18
CA ARG A 89 6.97 7.80 18.65
C ARG A 89 5.81 8.70 19.05
N ALA A 90 5.23 8.45 20.22
CA ALA A 90 4.28 9.37 20.82
C ALA A 90 4.90 10.78 20.91
N GLY A 91 4.12 11.82 20.58
CA GLY A 91 4.57 13.20 20.46
C GLY A 91 5.07 13.62 19.08
N HIS A 92 5.33 12.68 18.16
CA HIS A 92 5.79 13.06 16.82
C HIS A 92 4.65 13.62 15.98
N ARG A 93 4.94 14.68 15.22
CA ARG A 93 4.00 15.25 14.24
C ARG A 93 4.15 14.50 12.92
N VAL A 94 3.06 13.92 12.43
CA VAL A 94 3.05 13.07 11.24
C VAL A 94 2.02 13.55 10.22
N ALA A 95 2.36 13.37 8.94
CA ALA A 95 1.44 13.51 7.81
C ALA A 95 1.20 12.12 7.21
N CYS A 96 -0.05 11.68 7.25
CA CYS A 96 -0.50 10.39 6.76
C CYS A 96 -1.32 10.59 5.48
N VAL A 97 -1.03 9.81 4.44
CA VAL A 97 -1.88 9.68 3.24
C VAL A 97 -2.42 8.27 3.21
N TYR A 98 -3.74 8.12 3.19
CA TYR A 98 -4.41 6.82 3.22
C TYR A 98 -5.52 6.71 2.19
N LEU A 99 -5.84 5.48 1.83
CA LEU A 99 -6.93 5.11 0.94
C LEU A 99 -8.06 4.51 1.75
N GLU A 100 -9.28 4.96 1.46
CA GLU A 100 -10.50 4.35 1.97
C GLU A 100 -11.29 3.77 0.80
N ARG A 101 -11.60 2.47 0.86
CA ARG A 101 -12.46 1.79 -0.10
C ARG A 101 -13.69 1.27 0.63
N ARG A 102 -14.85 1.33 -0.03
CA ARG A 102 -16.12 0.88 0.55
C ARG A 102 -16.00 -0.57 1.05
N GLY A 103 -16.19 -0.78 2.35
CA GLY A 103 -16.15 -2.09 2.99
C GLY A 103 -14.75 -2.64 3.26
N GLN A 104 -13.68 -1.85 3.11
CA GLN A 104 -12.32 -2.25 3.47
C GLN A 104 -11.73 -1.30 4.52
N SER A 105 -10.83 -1.82 5.33
CA SER A 105 -10.02 -1.02 6.27
C SER A 105 -9.21 0.03 5.52
N ARG A 106 -8.95 1.14 6.20
CA ARG A 106 -8.11 2.22 5.66
C ARG A 106 -6.71 1.69 5.39
N ALA A 107 -6.23 1.85 4.17
CA ALA A 107 -4.89 1.43 3.76
C ALA A 107 -3.96 2.63 3.76
N LEU A 108 -2.96 2.62 4.63
CA LEU A 108 -1.93 3.65 4.65
C LEU A 108 -1.06 3.53 3.39
N VAL A 109 -0.91 4.64 2.67
CA VAL A 109 -0.10 4.71 1.44
C VAL A 109 1.26 5.35 1.73
N ARG A 110 1.25 6.42 2.51
CA ARG A 110 2.46 7.18 2.82
C ARG A 110 2.40 7.73 4.22
N LEU A 111 3.52 7.66 4.91
CA LEU A 111 3.72 8.27 6.21
C LEU A 111 4.96 9.15 6.13
N HIS A 112 4.80 10.43 6.46
CA HIS A 112 5.89 11.36 6.63
C HIS A 112 5.95 11.77 8.10
N ASN A 113 7.09 11.57 8.73
CA ASN A 113 7.32 12.06 10.08
C ASN A 113 8.00 13.44 9.98
N ALA A 114 7.24 14.49 10.29
CA ALA A 114 7.74 15.87 10.24
C ALA A 114 8.78 16.14 11.34
N SER A 115 8.74 15.41 12.45
CA SER A 115 9.69 15.54 13.56
C SER A 115 11.08 14.98 13.21
N THR A 116 11.17 13.93 12.39
CA THR A 116 12.45 13.33 11.97
C THR A 116 12.85 13.62 10.52
N GLY A 117 11.92 14.13 9.71
CA GLY A 117 12.09 14.28 8.25
C GLY A 117 11.99 12.96 7.48
N GLU A 118 11.82 11.83 8.16
CA GLU A 118 11.76 10.52 7.52
C GLU A 118 10.44 10.33 6.76
N THR A 119 10.50 9.57 5.67
CA THR A 119 9.31 9.27 4.87
C THR A 119 9.28 7.81 4.48
N SER A 120 8.22 7.11 4.89
CA SER A 120 7.97 5.73 4.50
C SER A 120 7.01 5.75 3.32
N ARG A 121 7.34 4.93 2.32
CA ARG A 121 6.32 4.40 1.42
C ARG A 121 5.77 3.19 2.14
N ALA A 122 4.54 3.30 2.65
CA ALA A 122 3.85 2.14 3.18
C ALA A 122 3.53 1.24 1.99
N MET A 123 4.47 0.34 1.66
CA MET A 123 4.32 -0.73 0.68
C MET A 123 3.50 -1.86 1.33
N GLY A 124 2.39 -1.50 1.99
CA GLY A 124 1.38 -2.46 2.41
C GLY A 124 0.49 -2.85 1.24
N ASP A 125 -0.56 -3.63 1.52
CA ASP A 125 -1.64 -4.07 0.59
C ASP A 125 -2.23 -2.96 -0.32
N GLY A 126 -1.89 -1.69 -0.12
CA GLY A 126 -2.11 -0.60 -1.07
C GLY A 126 -1.69 -0.93 -2.50
N ASP A 127 -0.60 -1.68 -2.71
CA ASP A 127 -0.25 -2.17 -4.06
C ASP A 127 -1.32 -3.14 -4.58
N ALA A 128 -1.76 -4.11 -3.77
CA ALA A 128 -2.86 -5.00 -4.12
C ALA A 128 -4.19 -4.25 -4.37
N ILE A 129 -4.48 -3.21 -3.60
CA ILE A 129 -5.65 -2.34 -3.77
C ILE A 129 -5.54 -1.54 -5.08
N MET A 130 -4.32 -1.12 -5.46
CA MET A 130 -4.05 -0.44 -6.73
C MET A 130 -4.21 -1.39 -7.94
N TYR A 131 -3.95 -2.69 -7.78
CA TYR A 131 -4.20 -3.72 -8.81
C TYR A 131 -5.65 -4.21 -8.85
N ALA A 132 -6.41 -4.10 -7.75
CA ALA A 132 -7.81 -4.54 -7.66
C ALA A 132 -8.82 -3.62 -8.36
N HIS A 133 -8.38 -2.86 -9.37
CA HIS A 133 -9.26 -2.01 -10.17
C HIS A 133 -10.00 -2.89 -11.21
N PRO A 134 -11.34 -2.81 -11.35
CA PRO A 134 -12.10 -3.62 -12.31
C PRO A 134 -11.62 -3.47 -13.77
N GLY A 135 -10.93 -2.37 -14.09
CA GLY A 135 -10.29 -2.18 -15.39
C GLY A 135 -9.19 -3.20 -15.70
N HIS A 136 -8.52 -3.79 -14.71
CA HIS A 136 -7.57 -4.89 -14.94
C HIS A 136 -8.30 -6.16 -15.34
N VAL A 137 -9.42 -6.49 -14.69
CA VAL A 137 -10.24 -7.67 -15.03
C VAL A 137 -10.85 -7.52 -16.42
N LEU A 138 -11.46 -6.37 -16.71
CA LEU A 138 -12.03 -6.10 -18.04
C LEU A 138 -10.97 -6.11 -19.15
N ARG A 139 -9.76 -5.65 -18.86
CA ARG A 139 -8.66 -5.71 -19.85
C ARG A 139 -8.08 -7.09 -20.01
N LEU A 140 -7.94 -7.85 -18.92
CA LEU A 140 -7.55 -9.25 -19.00
C LEU A 140 -8.59 -10.03 -19.81
N ALA A 141 -9.88 -9.79 -19.55
CA ALA A 141 -10.97 -10.36 -20.33
C ALA A 141 -10.92 -9.93 -21.81
N ALA A 142 -10.73 -8.64 -22.10
CA ALA A 142 -10.56 -8.15 -23.47
C ALA A 142 -9.34 -8.78 -24.16
N TRP A 143 -8.24 -8.99 -23.42
CA TRP A 143 -7.05 -9.67 -23.91
C TRP A 143 -7.32 -11.14 -24.22
N ILE A 144 -7.99 -11.87 -23.31
CA ILE A 144 -8.40 -13.27 -23.51
C ILE A 144 -9.34 -13.38 -24.71
N VAL A 145 -10.34 -12.49 -24.83
CA VAL A 145 -11.28 -12.46 -25.96
C VAL A 145 -10.53 -12.19 -27.27
N SER A 146 -9.57 -11.27 -27.27
CA SER A 146 -8.73 -11.00 -28.45
C SER A 146 -7.90 -12.23 -28.84
N CYS A 147 -7.27 -12.91 -27.87
CA CYS A 147 -6.54 -14.15 -28.11
C CYS A 147 -7.43 -15.25 -28.69
N LEU A 148 -8.65 -15.44 -28.16
CA LEU A 148 -9.61 -16.42 -28.65
C LEU A 148 -10.15 -16.08 -30.04
N ALA A 149 -10.41 -14.80 -30.33
CA ALA A 149 -10.87 -14.34 -31.65
C ALA A 149 -9.79 -14.52 -32.73
N CYS A 150 -8.51 -14.39 -32.37
CA CYS A 150 -7.41 -14.58 -33.30
C CYS A 150 -6.97 -16.06 -33.43
N ALA A 151 -7.28 -16.93 -32.47
CA ALA A 151 -6.91 -18.35 -32.48
C ALA A 151 -7.24 -19.13 -33.78
N PRO A 152 -8.35 -18.89 -34.50
CA PRO A 152 -8.65 -19.60 -35.75
C PRO A 152 -7.69 -19.26 -36.91
N TRP A 153 -7.00 -18.12 -36.83
CA TRP A 153 -6.12 -17.60 -37.88
C TRP A 153 -4.64 -17.84 -37.60
N PHE A 154 -4.32 -18.55 -36.50
CA PHE A 154 -2.96 -18.84 -36.06
C PHE A 154 -2.38 -20.05 -36.78
N THR A 155 -1.91 -19.83 -38.00
CA THR A 155 -0.67 -20.48 -38.44
C THR A 155 0.51 -19.85 -37.66
N ILE A 156 1.65 -20.54 -37.60
CA ILE A 156 2.81 -20.28 -36.70
C ILE A 156 3.27 -18.79 -36.64
N GLY A 157 2.94 -17.95 -37.62
CA GLY A 157 3.25 -16.51 -37.62
C GLY A 157 2.41 -15.62 -36.68
N GLY A 158 1.19 -16.02 -36.31
CA GLY A 158 0.27 -15.16 -35.54
C GLY A 158 0.68 -14.92 -34.08
N SER A 159 1.35 -15.89 -33.45
CA SER A 159 1.72 -15.86 -32.04
C SER A 159 2.83 -14.88 -31.73
N ILE A 160 3.77 -14.69 -32.65
CA ILE A 160 4.86 -13.73 -32.53
C ILE A 160 4.30 -12.30 -32.57
N PHE A 161 3.33 -12.03 -33.44
CA PHE A 161 2.72 -10.70 -33.55
C PHE A 161 1.98 -10.30 -32.26
N LEU A 162 1.22 -11.23 -31.68
CA LEU A 162 0.45 -10.97 -30.45
C LEU A 162 1.37 -10.71 -29.24
N ALA A 163 2.49 -11.45 -29.13
CA ALA A 163 3.50 -11.21 -28.11
C ALA A 163 4.16 -9.82 -28.26
N ILE A 164 4.49 -9.42 -29.49
CA ILE A 164 5.18 -8.15 -29.76
C ILE A 164 4.29 -6.94 -29.48
N PHE A 165 2.99 -6.99 -29.79
CA PHE A 165 2.12 -5.82 -29.64
C PHE A 165 1.36 -5.77 -28.30
N ALA A 166 0.99 -6.90 -27.71
CA ALA A 166 0.23 -6.90 -26.46
C ALA A 166 1.08 -6.63 -25.22
N LEU A 167 2.32 -7.15 -25.17
CA LEU A 167 3.19 -7.00 -24.00
C LEU A 167 3.63 -5.54 -23.79
N PRO A 168 4.05 -4.76 -24.81
CA PRO A 168 4.43 -3.37 -24.62
C PRO A 168 3.26 -2.48 -24.21
N GLY A 169 2.06 -2.73 -24.74
CA GLY A 169 0.86 -1.97 -24.37
C GLY A 169 0.50 -2.15 -22.88
N HIS A 170 0.54 -3.40 -22.40
CA HIS A 170 0.29 -3.68 -20.98
C HIS A 170 1.40 -3.11 -20.07
N PHE A 171 2.66 -3.21 -20.50
CA PHE A 171 3.81 -2.69 -19.76
C PHE A 171 3.80 -1.16 -19.68
N GLN A 172 3.70 -0.46 -20.82
CA GLN A 172 3.68 1.00 -20.85
C GLN A 172 2.51 1.59 -20.06
N PHE A 173 1.33 0.95 -20.10
CA PHE A 173 0.20 1.41 -19.32
C PHE A 173 0.44 1.27 -17.81
N SER A 174 0.94 0.11 -17.38
CA SER A 174 1.23 -0.17 -15.96
C SER A 174 2.28 0.80 -15.43
N VAL A 175 3.33 1.08 -16.21
CA VAL A 175 4.37 2.06 -15.88
C VAL A 175 3.79 3.47 -15.81
N ARG A 176 2.99 3.91 -16.80
CA ARG A 176 2.38 5.25 -16.80
C ARG A 176 1.48 5.48 -15.59
N ARG A 177 0.72 4.47 -15.15
CA ARG A 177 -0.09 4.57 -13.92
C ARG A 177 0.76 4.68 -12.66
N ARG A 178 1.79 3.85 -12.50
CA ARG A 178 2.73 3.95 -11.38
C ARG A 178 3.39 5.34 -11.33
N LEU A 179 3.78 5.87 -12.48
CA LEU A 179 4.35 7.22 -12.58
C LEU A 179 3.34 8.32 -12.27
N ALA A 180 2.11 8.24 -12.77
CA ALA A 180 1.06 9.22 -12.50
C ALA A 180 0.69 9.25 -11.01
N PHE A 181 0.53 8.07 -10.39
CA PHE A 181 0.27 7.98 -8.96
C PHE A 181 1.45 8.48 -8.14
N GLY A 182 2.68 8.11 -8.52
CA GLY A 182 3.89 8.62 -7.85
C GLY A 182 4.10 10.12 -7.99
N ARG A 183 3.62 10.75 -9.08
CA ARG A 183 3.62 12.21 -9.25
C ARG A 183 2.55 12.86 -8.38
N LEU A 184 1.34 12.29 -8.35
CA LEU A 184 0.24 12.84 -7.56
C LEU A 184 0.48 12.68 -6.07
N ALA A 185 0.96 11.51 -5.63
CA ALA A 185 1.40 11.30 -4.26
C ALA A 185 2.52 12.27 -3.90
N ARG A 186 3.52 12.48 -4.78
CA ARG A 186 4.56 13.50 -4.56
C ARG A 186 3.99 14.90 -4.43
N LYS A 187 3.08 15.30 -5.32
CA LYS A 187 2.45 16.62 -5.29
C LYS A 187 1.61 16.83 -4.02
N VAL A 188 0.77 15.87 -3.66
CA VAL A 188 0.00 15.93 -2.40
C VAL A 188 0.94 15.97 -1.19
N THR A 189 2.06 15.24 -1.24
CA THR A 189 3.03 15.28 -0.14
C THR A 189 3.79 16.61 -0.10
N SER A 190 4.19 17.17 -1.25
CA SER A 190 4.82 18.50 -1.29
C SER A 190 3.86 19.57 -0.81
N ASP A 191 2.62 19.58 -1.30
CA ASP A 191 1.61 20.56 -0.90
C ASP A 191 1.31 20.44 0.61
N ALA A 192 1.29 19.21 1.17
CA ALA A 192 1.13 18.99 2.61
C ALA A 192 2.35 19.41 3.43
N ILE A 193 3.57 19.19 2.93
CA ILE A 193 4.83 19.63 3.57
C ILE A 193 4.96 21.15 3.52
N ASP A 194 4.61 21.77 2.39
CA ASP A 194 4.65 23.22 2.21
C ASP A 194 3.60 23.89 3.11
N GLY A 195 2.42 23.27 3.27
CA GLY A 195 1.42 23.69 4.26
C GLY A 195 1.88 23.52 5.72
N LEU A 196 2.67 22.49 6.03
CA LEU A 196 3.30 22.35 7.35
C LEU A 196 4.34 23.46 7.62
N SER A 197 5.08 23.86 6.59
CA SER A 197 6.05 24.94 6.66
C SER A 197 5.37 26.30 6.92
N SER A 198 4.25 26.59 6.25
CA SER A 198 3.53 27.86 6.44
C SER A 198 2.93 28.03 7.83
N ASP A 199 2.34 26.97 8.40
CA ASP A 199 1.77 27.02 9.76
C ASP A 199 2.87 27.24 10.82
N THR A 200 4.11 26.79 10.54
CA THR A 200 5.24 27.02 11.44
C THR A 200 5.66 28.50 11.46
N VAL A 201 5.49 29.21 10.35
CA VAL A 201 5.79 30.65 10.24
C VAL A 201 4.73 31.50 10.95
N GLU A 202 3.44 31.14 10.88
CA GLU A 202 2.40 31.89 11.60
C GLU A 202 2.53 31.75 13.13
N THR A 203 2.85 30.56 13.65
CA THR A 203 3.12 30.41 15.10
C THR A 203 4.42 31.04 15.58
N MET A 204 5.35 31.40 14.68
CA MET A 204 6.57 32.13 15.02
C MET A 204 6.37 33.66 14.98
N ILE A 205 5.36 34.14 14.26
CA ILE A 205 5.02 35.58 14.18
C ILE A 205 4.04 35.98 15.29
N GLU A 206 3.17 35.08 15.74
CA GLU A 206 2.21 35.35 16.83
C GLU A 206 2.81 35.15 18.24
N GLY A 207 4.08 34.73 18.33
CA GLY A 207 4.80 34.52 19.59
C GLY A 207 5.74 35.65 20.04
N ASP A 208 5.81 36.77 19.30
CA ASP A 208 6.75 37.88 19.60
C ASP A 208 6.06 39.21 19.96
N GLU A 209 4.73 39.23 20.13
CA GLU A 209 4.02 40.46 20.56
C GLU A 209 3.87 40.62 22.08
N ASP A 210 4.18 39.60 22.89
CA ASP A 210 4.03 39.68 24.36
C ASP A 210 5.31 40.12 25.12
N THR A 211 6.40 40.48 24.43
CA THR A 211 7.65 40.95 25.09
C THR A 211 7.76 42.48 25.21
N LYS A 212 6.63 43.20 25.24
CA LYS A 212 6.60 44.62 25.64
C LYS A 212 5.34 44.90 26.45
N MET A 213 5.40 44.72 27.77
CA MET A 213 4.87 45.66 28.76
C MET A 213 5.11 45.10 30.18
N ILE A 214 6.33 45.32 30.68
CA ILE A 214 6.51 45.57 32.12
C ILE A 214 7.35 46.85 32.19
N ALA A 215 6.64 47.95 32.39
CA ALA A 215 7.17 49.21 32.90
C ALA A 215 6.83 49.27 34.40
#